data_AF-A0A967X1P1-F1
#
_entry.id   AF-A0A967X1P1-F1
#
_cell.length_a   1.000
_cell.length_b   1.000
_cell.length_c   1.000
_cell.angle_alpha   90.00
_cell.angle_beta   90.00
_cell.angle_gamma   90.00
#
_symmetry.space_group_name_H-M   'P 1'
#
loop_
_entity.id
_entity.type
_entity.pdbx_description
1 polymer ?
#
loop_
_entity_poly.entity_id
_entity_poly.type
_entity_poly.pdbx_seq_one_letter_code
_entity_poly.pdbx_strand_id
1 'polypeptide(L)'
;AATGDALDGGGASIPFPAGQTVGTGATPISFDMVTEVQEVFMENDIDPDVPKCFVVGPTQVRKLMQLTEQTSKDYVRQGLDELAQYGIVPNWMGFCWIMSTRLLAPAPGELNCLAFTRRALGMHV
;
A
#
# COMPACT_ATOMS: atom_id res chain seq x y z
N ALA A 1 -6.77 -13.60 6.20
CA ALA A 1 -8.09 -13.00 5.91
C ALA A 1 -8.03 -12.08 4.69
N ALA A 2 -7.11 -11.11 4.60
CA ALA A 2 -7.05 -10.17 3.46
C ALA A 2 -6.28 -10.67 2.20
N THR A 3 -5.68 -11.86 2.23
CA THR A 3 -4.90 -12.45 1.12
C THR A 3 -5.53 -13.73 0.55
N GLY A 4 -6.73 -14.08 1.00
CA GLY A 4 -7.48 -15.21 0.45
C GLY A 4 -8.50 -14.72 -0.57
N ASP A 5 -8.99 -15.64 -1.40
CA ASP A 5 -10.02 -15.34 -2.39
C ASP A 5 -11.27 -14.76 -1.71
N ALA A 6 -11.88 -13.77 -2.36
CA ALA A 6 -13.17 -13.25 -1.92
C ALA A 6 -14.25 -14.33 -2.16
N LEU A 7 -15.32 -14.33 -1.37
CA LEU A 7 -16.44 -15.25 -1.55
C LEU A 7 -17.62 -14.46 -2.10
N ASP A 8 -18.32 -14.99 -3.11
CA ASP A 8 -19.43 -14.32 -3.80
C ASP A 8 -20.77 -14.29 -3.02
N GLY A 9 -20.74 -14.55 -1.71
CA GLY A 9 -21.93 -14.69 -0.87
C GLY A 9 -22.71 -16.00 -1.10
N GLY A 10 -22.48 -16.70 -2.21
CA GLY A 10 -22.97 -18.07 -2.49
C GLY A 10 -21.96 -19.17 -2.14
N GLY A 11 -20.73 -18.78 -1.76
CA GLY A 11 -19.67 -19.69 -1.35
C GLY A 11 -18.68 -20.05 -2.46
N ALA A 12 -18.81 -19.49 -3.66
CA ALA A 12 -17.81 -19.64 -4.71
C ALA A 12 -16.67 -18.63 -4.49
N SER A 13 -15.43 -19.07 -4.72
CA SER A 13 -14.24 -18.21 -4.61
C SER A 13 -14.09 -17.34 -5.85
N ILE A 14 -13.94 -16.05 -5.63
CA ILE A 14 -13.53 -15.07 -6.63
C ILE A 14 -12.04 -14.80 -6.40
N PRO A 15 -11.16 -15.33 -7.28
CA PRO A 15 -9.73 -15.15 -7.12
C PRO A 15 -9.34 -13.69 -7.30
N PHE A 16 -8.30 -13.27 -6.57
CA PHE A 16 -7.73 -11.95 -6.76
C PHE A 16 -7.23 -11.80 -8.21
N PRO A 17 -7.64 -10.76 -8.96
CA PRO A 17 -7.22 -10.60 -10.36
C PRO A 17 -5.70 -10.40 -10.45
N ALA A 18 -5.02 -11.21 -11.25
CA ALA A 18 -3.57 -11.13 -11.41
C ALA A 18 -3.11 -9.74 -11.89
N GLY A 19 -3.92 -9.05 -12.70
CA GLY A 19 -3.65 -7.68 -13.17
C GLY A 19 -3.70 -6.59 -12.09
N GLN A 20 -4.14 -6.91 -10.87
CA GLN A 20 -4.10 -6.00 -9.72
C GLN A 20 -2.87 -6.24 -8.83
N THR A 21 -1.96 -7.13 -9.23
CA THR A 21 -0.70 -7.39 -8.53
C THR A 21 0.40 -6.50 -9.10
N VAL A 22 0.96 -5.64 -8.25
CA VAL A 22 2.10 -4.80 -8.59
C VAL A 22 3.38 -5.41 -8.02
N GLY A 23 4.31 -5.75 -8.92
CA GLY A 23 5.60 -6.37 -8.58
C GLY A 23 5.51 -7.82 -8.11
N THR A 24 6.66 -8.39 -7.73
CA THR A 24 6.79 -9.80 -7.33
C THR A 24 7.06 -9.99 -5.83
N GLY A 25 7.11 -8.89 -5.06
CA GLY A 25 7.46 -8.92 -3.64
C GLY A 25 8.95 -9.12 -3.34
N ALA A 26 9.77 -9.53 -4.32
CA ALA A 26 11.21 -9.77 -4.17
C ALA A 26 12.06 -8.49 -4.19
N THR A 27 11.51 -7.41 -4.75
CA THR A 27 12.19 -6.11 -4.88
C THR A 27 11.71 -5.13 -3.81
N PRO A 28 12.61 -4.30 -3.25
CA PRO A 28 12.21 -3.25 -2.32
C PRO A 28 11.25 -2.24 -2.98
N ILE A 29 10.36 -1.66 -2.17
CA ILE A 29 9.42 -0.62 -2.64
C ILE A 29 10.17 0.55 -3.27
N SER A 30 9.71 0.98 -4.44
CA SER A 30 10.24 2.11 -5.21
C SER A 30 9.14 3.14 -5.47
N PHE A 31 9.52 4.34 -5.92
CA PHE A 31 8.56 5.36 -6.35
C PHE A 31 7.66 4.85 -7.49
N ASP A 32 8.28 4.16 -8.45
CA ASP A 32 7.62 3.57 -9.63
C ASP A 32 6.51 2.58 -9.24
N MET A 33 6.77 1.72 -8.25
CA MET A 33 5.76 0.78 -7.74
C MET A 33 4.57 1.49 -7.10
N VAL A 34 4.78 2.62 -6.40
CA VAL A 34 3.68 3.35 -5.79
C VAL A 34 2.86 4.10 -6.83
N THR A 35 3.50 4.63 -7.89
CA THR A 35 2.79 5.20 -9.03
C THR A 35 2.03 4.14 -9.84
N GLU A 36 2.58 2.94 -10.01
CA GLU A 36 1.90 1.81 -10.67
C GLU A 36 0.67 1.37 -9.88
N VAL A 37 0.77 1.27 -8.55
CA VAL A 37 -0.40 1.02 -7.69
C VAL A 37 -1.46 2.10 -7.89
N GLN A 38 -1.06 3.37 -7.94
CA GLN A 38 -1.99 4.47 -8.16
C GLN A 38 -2.62 4.42 -9.56
N GLU A 39 -1.87 4.04 -10.60
CA GLU A 39 -2.38 3.84 -11.96
C GLU A 39 -3.45 2.75 -11.98
N VAL A 40 -3.21 1.61 -11.32
CA VAL A 40 -4.21 0.54 -11.18
C VAL A 40 -5.47 1.06 -10.46
N PHE A 41 -5.33 1.90 -9.42
CA PHE A 41 -6.49 2.54 -8.78
C PHE A 41 -7.28 3.47 -9.74
N MET A 42 -6.58 4.19 -10.62
CA MET A 42 -7.20 5.07 -11.61
C MET A 42 -7.87 4.28 -12.74
N GLU A 43 -7.26 3.18 -13.19
CA GLU A 43 -7.82 2.30 -14.22
C GLU A 43 -9.12 1.62 -13.74
N ASN A 44 -9.20 1.31 -12.44
CA ASN A 44 -10.41 0.77 -11.83
C ASN A 44 -11.47 1.84 -11.45
N ASP A 45 -11.29 3.10 -11.90
CA ASP A 45 -12.21 4.23 -11.70
C ASP A 45 -12.66 4.40 -10.24
N ILE A 46 -11.69 4.27 -9.33
CA ILE A 46 -11.94 4.40 -7.89
C ILE A 46 -12.07 5.87 -7.52
N ASP A 47 -13.22 6.24 -6.98
CA ASP A 47 -13.55 7.60 -6.55
C ASP A 47 -12.41 8.22 -5.71
N PRO A 48 -11.87 9.38 -6.13
CA PRO A 48 -10.80 10.06 -5.43
C PRO A 48 -11.16 10.48 -4.00
N ASP A 49 -12.45 10.69 -3.70
CA ASP A 49 -12.92 11.06 -2.34
C ASP A 49 -12.84 9.89 -1.35
N VAL A 50 -12.75 8.66 -1.86
CA VAL A 50 -12.64 7.49 -0.99
C VAL A 50 -11.20 7.37 -0.48
N PRO A 51 -10.99 7.38 0.85
CA PRO A 51 -9.66 7.28 1.43
C PRO A 51 -9.05 5.92 1.11
N LYS A 52 -7.86 5.97 0.49
CA LYS A 52 -7.04 4.82 0.14
C LYS A 52 -6.07 4.54 1.28
N CYS A 53 -5.91 3.28 1.64
CA CYS A 53 -5.01 2.82 2.68
C CYS A 53 -3.93 1.94 2.07
N PHE A 54 -2.70 2.10 2.53
CA PHE A 54 -1.57 1.27 2.12
C PHE A 54 -0.92 0.67 3.36
N VAL A 55 -0.99 -0.66 3.49
CA VAL A 55 -0.38 -1.41 4.59
C VAL A 55 0.96 -1.98 4.13
N VAL A 56 2.02 -1.58 4.82
CA VAL A 56 3.42 -1.93 4.48
C VAL A 56 4.20 -2.44 5.68
N GLY A 57 5.28 -3.16 5.41
CA GLY A 57 6.21 -3.64 6.42
C GLY A 57 7.28 -2.62 6.82
N PRO A 58 8.04 -2.91 7.89
CA PRO A 58 9.08 -2.00 8.40
C PRO A 58 10.21 -1.74 7.40
N THR A 59 10.59 -2.74 6.59
CA THR A 59 11.64 -2.59 5.56
C THR A 59 11.22 -1.60 4.47
N GLN A 60 9.95 -1.65 4.08
CA GLN A 60 9.34 -0.78 3.08
C GLN A 60 9.24 0.65 3.61
N VAL A 61 8.81 0.82 4.87
CA VAL A 61 8.79 2.15 5.52
C VAL A 61 10.18 2.79 5.54
N ARG A 62 11.24 2.05 5.87
CA ARG A 62 12.61 2.57 5.83
C ARG A 62 13.02 3.03 4.42
N LYS A 63 12.61 2.29 3.38
CA LYS A 63 12.90 2.67 1.99
C LYS A 63 12.08 3.87 1.54
N LEU A 64 10.83 3.96 1.95
CA LEU A 64 9.99 5.14 1.73
C LEU A 64 10.61 6.38 2.39
N MET A 65 11.07 6.29 3.64
CA MET A 65 11.78 7.39 4.31
C MET A 65 12.98 7.86 3.47
N GLN A 66 13.80 6.92 2.98
CA GLN A 66 14.94 7.24 2.11
C GLN A 66 14.50 7.94 0.82
N LEU A 67 13.44 7.46 0.16
CA LEU A 67 12.90 8.07 -1.05
C LEU A 67 12.33 9.47 -0.77
N THR A 68 11.60 9.64 0.34
CA THR A 68 11.06 10.94 0.74
C THR A 68 12.16 11.92 1.13
N GLU A 69 13.25 11.48 1.76
CA GLU A 69 14.41 12.35 2.05
C GLU A 69 15.11 12.79 0.76
N GLN A 70 15.19 11.91 -0.25
CA GLN A 70 15.76 12.25 -1.55
C GLN A 70 14.89 13.24 -2.33
N THR A 71 13.55 13.08 -2.33
CA THR A 71 12.63 14.01 -3.02
C THR A 71 12.38 15.29 -2.23
N SER A 72 12.36 15.24 -0.89
CA SER A 72 12.14 16.41 -0.04
C SER A 72 13.34 17.33 0.05
N LYS A 73 14.56 16.85 -0.27
CA LYS A 73 15.76 17.69 -0.38
C LYS A 73 15.60 18.82 -1.41
N ASP A 74 14.69 18.67 -2.37
CA ASP A 74 14.39 19.69 -3.38
C ASP A 74 13.26 20.67 -2.96
N TYR A 75 12.54 20.39 -1.86
CA TYR A 75 11.33 21.16 -1.46
C TYR A 75 11.26 21.55 0.04
N VAL A 76 12.39 21.50 0.75
CA VAL A 76 12.48 21.52 2.22
C VAL A 76 11.66 22.65 2.88
N ARG A 77 10.60 22.29 3.63
CA ARG A 77 10.38 22.72 5.04
C ARG A 77 9.10 22.18 5.72
N GLN A 78 8.04 21.78 5.01
CA GLN A 78 6.77 21.39 5.65
C GLN A 78 6.61 19.90 6.01
N GLY A 79 7.33 18.97 5.37
CA GLY A 79 7.20 17.52 5.63
C GLY A 79 8.03 16.97 6.81
N LEU A 80 8.89 17.79 7.43
CA LEU A 80 9.81 17.35 8.49
C LEU A 80 9.12 17.13 9.85
N ASP A 81 8.11 17.94 10.19
CA ASP A 81 7.36 17.79 11.45
C ASP A 81 6.47 16.53 11.44
N GLU A 82 5.86 16.21 10.31
CA GLU A 82 5.01 15.01 10.18
C GLU A 82 5.84 13.71 10.15
N LEU A 83 7.00 13.73 9.49
CA LEU A 83 7.95 12.60 9.48
C LEU A 83 8.46 12.28 10.88
N ALA A 84 8.74 13.32 11.70
CA ALA A 84 9.25 13.17 13.06
C ALA A 84 8.20 12.59 14.03
N GLN A 85 6.91 12.82 13.79
CA GLN A 85 5.84 12.44 14.73
C GLN A 85 5.23 11.07 14.45
N TYR A 86 5.14 10.66 13.17
CA TYR A 86 4.50 9.39 12.78
C TYR A 86 5.46 8.36 12.18
N GLY A 87 6.72 8.72 11.95
CA GLY A 87 7.71 7.87 11.29
C GLY A 87 7.42 7.61 9.80
N ILE A 88 6.28 8.04 9.27
CA ILE A 88 5.96 8.01 7.84
C ILE A 88 5.16 9.26 7.52
N VAL A 89 5.37 9.85 6.34
CA VAL A 89 4.63 11.03 5.92
C VAL A 89 3.15 10.64 5.72
N PRO A 90 2.22 11.14 6.54
CA PRO A 90 0.80 10.88 6.36
C PRO A 90 0.34 11.50 5.03
N ASN A 91 -0.56 10.82 4.32
CA ASN A 91 -1.11 11.26 3.02
C ASN A 91 -0.11 11.39 1.86
N TRP A 92 1.07 10.77 1.95
CA TRP A 92 1.98 10.72 0.80
C TRP A 92 1.28 10.02 -0.39
N MET A 93 1.18 10.74 -1.50
CA MET A 93 0.42 10.36 -2.71
C MET A 93 -1.09 10.09 -2.49
N GLY A 94 -1.69 10.68 -1.45
CA GLY A 94 -3.12 10.48 -1.16
C GLY A 94 -3.45 9.15 -0.47
N PHE A 95 -2.44 8.40 -0.01
CA PHE A 95 -2.62 7.18 0.76
C PHE A 95 -2.46 7.40 2.26
N CYS A 96 -3.33 6.74 3.04
CA CYS A 96 -3.15 6.54 4.45
C CYS A 96 -2.20 5.37 4.69
N TRP A 97 -0.96 5.68 5.08
CA TRP A 97 0.09 4.68 5.28
C TRP A 97 -0.03 4.03 6.67
N ILE A 98 -0.05 2.70 6.69
CA ILE A 98 -0.18 1.90 7.90
C ILE A 98 0.98 0.91 7.95
N MET A 99 1.78 0.97 9.02
CA MET A 99 2.84 -0.01 9.24
C MET A 99 2.29 -1.24 9.96
N SER A 100 2.58 -2.44 9.43
CA SER A 100 2.19 -3.70 10.06
C SER A 100 3.28 -4.77 9.91
N THR A 101 3.56 -5.49 10.99
CA THR A 101 4.43 -6.67 11.03
C THR A 101 3.68 -7.98 10.85
N ARG A 102 2.35 -7.94 10.73
CA ARG A 102 1.49 -9.12 10.58
C ARG A 102 1.08 -9.39 9.13
N LEU A 103 1.83 -8.85 8.18
CA LEU A 103 1.64 -9.09 6.76
C LEU A 103 2.13 -10.50 6.38
N LEU A 104 1.53 -11.06 5.33
CA LEU A 104 1.92 -12.37 4.82
C LEU A 104 3.30 -12.27 4.16
N ALA A 105 4.23 -13.12 4.57
CA ALA A 105 5.53 -13.31 3.93
C ALA A 105 5.52 -14.69 3.23
N PRO A 106 5.18 -14.75 1.93
CA PRO A 106 5.02 -16.03 1.23
C PRO A 106 6.36 -16.76 1.03
N ALA A 107 7.46 -16.03 0.90
CA ALA A 107 8.81 -16.57 0.74
C ALA A 107 9.86 -15.72 1.47
N PRO A 108 11.09 -16.24 1.70
CA PRO A 108 12.17 -15.47 2.32
C PRO A 108 12.50 -14.21 1.51
N GLY A 109 12.36 -13.04 2.14
CA GLY A 109 12.63 -11.75 1.50
C GLY A 109 11.42 -11.14 0.78
N GLU A 110 10.30 -11.87 0.69
CA GLU A 110 9.06 -11.35 0.12
C GLU A 110 8.11 -10.88 1.21
N LEU A 111 7.39 -9.80 0.93
CA LEU A 111 6.33 -9.30 1.79
C LEU A 111 5.15 -8.79 0.98
N ASN A 112 3.98 -9.36 1.23
CA ASN A 112 2.76 -8.92 0.57
C ASN A 112 2.27 -7.65 1.25
N CYS A 113 2.51 -6.51 0.60
CA CYS A 113 1.93 -5.24 0.99
C CYS A 113 0.53 -5.13 0.39
N LEU A 114 -0.39 -4.47 1.10
CA LEU A 114 -1.80 -4.41 0.71
C LEU A 114 -2.21 -2.96 0.50
N ALA A 115 -2.76 -2.66 -0.67
CA ALA A 115 -3.37 -1.37 -0.96
C ALA A 115 -4.88 -1.57 -1.19
N PHE A 116 -5.71 -0.80 -0.49
CA PHE A 116 -7.16 -0.94 -0.55
C PHE A 116 -7.87 0.36 -0.17
N THR A 117 -9.11 0.55 -0.62
CA THR A 117 -9.97 1.61 -0.08
C THR A 117 -10.59 1.18 1.25
N ARG A 118 -10.88 2.11 2.16
CA ARG A 118 -11.52 1.76 3.45
C ARG A 118 -12.81 0.91 3.32
N ARG A 119 -13.49 1.00 2.19
CA ARG A 119 -14.73 0.26 1.90
C ARG A 119 -14.49 -1.13 1.30
N ALA A 120 -13.28 -1.44 0.83
CA ALA A 120 -12.98 -2.68 0.13
C ALA A 120 -12.86 -3.90 1.06
N LEU A 121 -12.59 -3.70 2.36
CA LEU A 121 -12.49 -4.80 3.31
C LEU A 121 -13.84 -5.03 4.02
N GLY A 122 -14.54 -6.08 3.59
CA GLY A 122 -15.71 -6.63 4.30
C GLY A 122 -15.30 -7.74 5.25
N MET A 123 -15.82 -7.72 6.48
CA MET A 123 -15.68 -8.83 7.41
C MET A 123 -16.97 -9.66 7.33
N HIS A 124 -16.85 -10.92 6.90
CA HIS A 124 -17.96 -11.87 6.97
C HIS A 124 -18.18 -12.18 8.46
N VAL A 125 -19.39 -11.93 8.96
CA VAL A 125 -19.82 -12.26 10.33
C VAL A 125 -20.53 -13.60 10.37
#